data_AF-A0A942DFY1-F1
#
_entry.id   AF-A0A942DFY1-F1
#
_cell.length_a   1.000
_cell.length_b   1.000
_cell.length_c   1.000
_cell.angle_alpha   90.00
_cell.angle_beta   90.00
_cell.angle_gamma   90.00
#
_symmetry.space_group_name_H-M   'P 1'
#
loop_
_entity.id
_entity.type
_entity.pdbx_description
1 polymer ?
#
loop_
_entity_poly.entity_id
_entity_poly.type
_entity_poly.pdbx_seq_one_letter_code
_entity_poly.pdbx_strand_id
1 'polypeptide(L)'
;MKESKPTASNQKPKQKLVEEPKLKQKLVEEPKTYPLTAAEKLEKLSAEIARESKAPKETKATEGKQNITGSEKSNAWAFWLITILSLFLYNAPIVGLLLSPISTFATMVHEMSHAIVCLLTGGHVSGMTIVSDGSGHGGLTFCKGGWPFFYTQAGYLGAAVFGCLLIFLGQFQKISKGILMAIGGTIGLASIFLVGANVLNTGWQGFFSLIAGLSISGFLIWAGIKWRAHYANLLLLFLAVQTALNSVTSIIFLAQVSLGMVPFDSFSDASSMEQMTGLPAGFWSVMWVLASVLMLGATLYFTYGRNLVKKSK
;
A
#
# COMPACT_ATOMS: atom_id res chain seq x y z
N MET A 1 38.79 -84.24 1.29
CA MET A 1 37.62 -85.12 1.09
C MET A 1 36.52 -84.24 0.51
N LYS A 2 36.05 -84.51 -0.73
CA LYS A 2 35.07 -83.69 -1.51
C LYS A 2 35.63 -82.30 -1.92
N GLU A 3 35.70 -81.93 -3.21
CA GLU A 3 34.65 -81.59 -4.23
C GLU A 3 34.05 -80.19 -4.01
N SER A 4 33.75 -79.35 -5.02
CA SER A 4 33.58 -79.58 -6.48
C SER A 4 33.98 -78.37 -7.38
N LYS A 5 33.75 -78.49 -8.70
CA LYS A 5 33.85 -77.49 -9.81
C LYS A 5 32.43 -77.27 -10.42
N PRO A 6 32.20 -76.40 -11.45
CA PRO A 6 33.08 -75.45 -12.16
C PRO A 6 32.79 -73.99 -11.73
N THR A 7 32.61 -72.88 -12.48
CA THR A 7 32.48 -72.45 -13.92
C THR A 7 32.76 -70.90 -13.95
N ALA A 8 32.89 -70.11 -15.03
CA ALA A 8 32.72 -70.26 -16.48
C ALA A 8 33.57 -69.25 -17.33
N SER A 9 33.15 -69.05 -18.58
CA SER A 9 33.59 -68.10 -19.65
C SER A 9 33.52 -66.60 -19.25
N ASN A 10 34.28 -65.64 -19.82
CA ASN A 10 34.56 -65.51 -21.26
C ASN A 10 35.86 -64.71 -21.64
N GLN A 11 36.10 -64.63 -22.95
CA GLN A 11 37.31 -64.24 -23.73
C GLN A 11 38.05 -62.90 -23.46
N LYS A 12 39.41 -62.98 -23.48
CA LYS A 12 40.44 -62.31 -24.36
C LYS A 12 40.12 -60.98 -25.12
N PRO A 13 41.15 -60.20 -25.62
CA PRO A 13 42.62 -60.36 -25.54
C PRO A 13 43.40 -59.08 -25.09
N LYS A 14 44.75 -59.13 -25.13
CA LYS A 14 45.66 -57.96 -24.99
C LYS A 14 45.83 -57.22 -26.34
N GLN A 15 46.02 -55.89 -26.29
CA GLN A 15 46.70 -55.12 -27.35
C GLN A 15 47.84 -54.28 -26.74
N LYS A 16 48.76 -53.80 -27.60
CA LYS A 16 50.14 -53.44 -27.22
C LYS A 16 50.64 -52.20 -27.98
N LEU A 17 51.05 -51.17 -27.23
CA LEU A 17 51.90 -50.01 -27.57
C LEU A 17 51.55 -49.17 -28.81
N VAL A 18 51.69 -47.85 -28.64
CA VAL A 18 51.45 -46.80 -29.64
C VAL A 18 52.77 -46.42 -30.32
N GLU A 19 52.74 -46.16 -31.63
CA GLU A 19 53.72 -45.34 -32.34
C GLU A 19 52.99 -44.30 -33.20
N GLU A 20 53.52 -43.07 -33.26
CA GLU A 20 52.87 -41.93 -33.93
C GLU A 20 53.38 -41.69 -35.36
N PRO A 21 52.50 -41.39 -36.34
CA PRO A 21 52.87 -40.75 -37.58
C PRO A 21 52.88 -39.21 -37.45
N LYS A 22 54.04 -38.60 -37.70
CA LYS A 22 54.26 -37.14 -37.62
C LYS A 22 53.34 -36.35 -38.55
N LEU A 23 52.66 -35.32 -38.05
CA LEU A 23 52.01 -34.28 -38.86
C LEU A 23 52.70 -32.92 -38.69
N LYS A 24 52.82 -32.16 -39.78
CA LYS A 24 53.61 -30.92 -39.82
C LYS A 24 52.85 -29.76 -39.17
N GLN A 25 53.41 -29.19 -38.10
CA GLN A 25 52.86 -28.00 -37.46
C GLN A 25 53.11 -26.77 -38.35
N LYS A 26 52.04 -26.18 -38.88
CA LYS A 26 52.09 -24.95 -39.68
C LYS A 26 52.03 -23.75 -38.74
N LEU A 27 53.14 -23.03 -38.59
CA LEU A 27 53.16 -21.77 -37.86
C LEU A 27 52.20 -20.78 -38.54
N VAL A 28 51.28 -20.22 -37.73
CA VAL A 28 50.47 -19.05 -38.07
C VAL A 28 50.92 -17.97 -37.13
N GLU A 29 51.49 -16.89 -37.67
CA GLU A 29 51.89 -15.73 -36.86
C GLU A 29 50.64 -14.93 -36.50
N GLU A 30 50.37 -14.74 -35.20
CA GLU A 30 49.31 -13.85 -34.75
C GLU A 30 49.72 -12.38 -34.98
N PRO A 31 48.82 -11.53 -35.51
CA PRO A 31 49.12 -10.12 -35.70
C PRO A 31 49.22 -9.41 -34.35
N LYS A 32 50.40 -8.88 -34.03
CA LYS A 32 50.64 -8.08 -32.81
C LYS A 32 49.73 -6.85 -32.78
N THR A 33 48.67 -6.89 -31.97
CA THR A 33 47.81 -5.75 -31.69
C THR A 33 48.49 -4.83 -30.68
N TYR A 34 49.14 -3.78 -31.18
CA TYR A 34 49.67 -2.69 -30.33
C TYR A 34 48.51 -1.88 -29.73
N PRO A 35 48.58 -1.49 -28.44
CA PRO A 35 47.53 -0.69 -27.82
C PRO A 35 47.52 0.74 -28.38
N LEU A 36 46.39 1.14 -28.98
CA LEU A 36 46.14 2.52 -29.43
C LEU A 36 46.50 3.54 -28.34
N THR A 37 47.28 4.54 -28.72
CA THR A 37 47.74 5.62 -27.84
C THR A 37 46.57 6.48 -27.35
N ALA A 38 46.79 7.27 -26.30
CA ALA A 38 45.77 8.15 -25.76
C ALA A 38 45.26 9.17 -26.78
N ALA A 39 46.13 9.65 -27.68
CA ALA A 39 45.77 10.59 -28.75
C ALA A 39 44.78 9.97 -29.74
N GLU A 40 45.08 8.77 -30.27
CA GLU A 40 44.21 8.08 -31.24
C GLU A 40 42.84 7.69 -30.66
N LYS A 41 42.77 7.46 -29.34
CA LYS A 41 41.50 7.25 -28.63
C LYS A 41 40.69 8.54 -28.50
N LEU A 42 41.34 9.65 -28.16
CA LEU A 42 40.69 10.97 -28.07
C LEU A 42 40.20 11.45 -29.45
N GLU A 43 40.99 11.25 -30.51
CA GLU A 43 40.59 11.57 -31.88
C GLU A 43 39.33 10.81 -32.28
N LYS A 44 39.29 9.48 -32.09
CA LYS A 44 38.10 8.67 -32.36
C LYS A 44 36.89 9.11 -31.53
N LEU A 45 37.07 9.40 -30.24
CA LEU A 45 35.98 9.88 -29.37
C LEU A 45 35.42 11.23 -29.87
N SER A 46 36.31 12.15 -30.28
CA SER A 46 35.91 13.46 -30.82
C SER A 46 35.18 13.35 -32.16
N ALA A 47 35.60 12.42 -33.03
CA ALA A 47 34.93 12.14 -34.31
C ALA A 47 33.54 11.50 -34.10
N GLU A 48 33.35 10.73 -33.04
CA GLU A 48 32.07 10.11 -32.68
C GLU A 48 31.10 11.14 -32.07
N ILE A 49 31.56 11.99 -31.15
CA ILE A 49 30.80 13.15 -30.62
C ILE A 49 30.44 14.15 -31.74
N ALA A 50 31.33 14.35 -32.72
CA ALA A 50 31.08 15.18 -33.89
C ALA A 50 30.08 14.56 -34.90
N ARG A 51 29.79 13.25 -34.79
CA ARG A 51 28.70 12.58 -35.52
C ARG A 51 27.38 12.70 -34.78
N GLU A 52 27.35 12.44 -33.46
CA GLU A 52 26.13 12.57 -32.66
C GLU A 52 25.56 14.00 -32.68
N SER A 53 26.41 15.03 -32.59
CA SER A 53 25.98 16.43 -32.62
C SER A 53 25.44 16.90 -33.99
N LYS A 54 25.70 16.16 -35.07
CA LYS A 54 25.20 16.45 -36.43
C LYS A 54 23.97 15.62 -36.83
N ALA A 55 23.56 14.66 -36.00
CA ALA A 55 22.32 13.92 -36.22
C ALA A 55 21.09 14.82 -35.95
N PRO A 56 20.14 14.97 -36.89
CA PRO A 56 18.92 15.72 -36.65
C PRO A 56 18.10 15.04 -35.55
N LYS A 57 17.96 15.70 -34.39
CA LYS A 57 17.02 15.26 -33.35
C LYS A 57 15.60 15.53 -33.83
N GLU A 58 15.02 14.58 -34.57
CA GLU A 58 13.57 14.50 -34.80
C GLU A 58 12.84 14.37 -33.46
N THR A 59 12.61 15.52 -32.83
CA THR A 59 11.86 15.62 -31.59
C THR A 59 10.38 15.60 -31.95
N LYS A 60 9.92 14.44 -32.43
CA LYS A 60 8.49 14.16 -32.60
C LYS A 60 7.85 14.16 -31.22
N ALA A 61 7.39 15.35 -30.82
CA ALA A 61 6.60 15.62 -29.63
C ALA A 61 5.30 14.82 -29.70
N THR A 62 5.41 13.54 -29.35
CA THR A 62 4.33 12.58 -29.46
C THR A 62 3.40 12.82 -28.29
N GLU A 63 2.30 13.53 -28.53
CA GLU A 63 1.26 13.73 -27.52
C GLU A 63 0.91 12.39 -26.88
N GLY A 64 1.10 12.31 -25.56
CA GLY A 64 0.94 11.08 -24.80
C GLY A 64 -0.52 10.65 -24.71
N LYS A 65 -1.06 10.08 -25.80
CA LYS A 65 -2.21 9.17 -25.73
C LYS A 65 -1.77 7.97 -24.88
N GLN A 66 -2.02 8.07 -23.58
CA GLN A 66 -1.85 6.98 -22.63
C GLN A 66 -2.72 5.82 -23.11
N ASN A 67 -2.09 4.85 -23.77
CA ASN A 67 -2.74 3.63 -24.22
C ASN A 67 -3.05 2.77 -22.99
N ILE A 68 -4.22 3.05 -22.40
CA ILE A 68 -4.72 2.47 -21.15
C ILE A 68 -4.45 0.97 -21.15
N THR A 69 -3.53 0.51 -20.30
CA THR A 69 -3.11 -0.89 -20.32
C THR A 69 -4.27 -1.79 -19.87
N GLY A 70 -4.26 -3.06 -20.28
CA GLY A 70 -5.32 -4.01 -19.88
C GLY A 70 -5.49 -4.12 -18.34
N SER A 71 -4.40 -3.87 -17.60
CA SER A 71 -4.36 -3.77 -16.15
C SER A 71 -5.29 -2.67 -15.61
N GLU A 72 -5.19 -1.44 -16.13
CA GLU A 72 -5.94 -0.28 -15.63
C GLU A 72 -7.46 -0.44 -15.80
N LYS A 73 -7.91 -0.98 -16.94
CA LYS A 73 -9.33 -1.27 -17.18
C LYS A 73 -9.88 -2.35 -16.23
N SER A 74 -9.05 -3.36 -15.94
CA SER A 74 -9.40 -4.41 -14.96
C SER A 74 -9.54 -3.82 -13.55
N ASN A 75 -8.62 -2.94 -13.14
CA ASN A 75 -8.69 -2.27 -11.83
C ASN A 75 -9.95 -1.40 -11.70
N ALA A 76 -10.33 -0.68 -12.76
CA ALA A 76 -11.54 0.14 -12.75
C ALA A 76 -12.82 -0.71 -12.56
N TRP A 77 -12.94 -1.84 -13.27
CA TRP A 77 -14.08 -2.75 -13.09
C TRP A 77 -14.08 -3.40 -11.70
N ALA A 78 -12.93 -3.87 -11.22
CA ALA A 78 -12.80 -4.45 -9.88
C ALA A 78 -13.14 -3.43 -8.78
N PHE A 79 -12.68 -2.18 -8.91
CA PHE A 79 -13.01 -1.09 -8.00
C PHE A 79 -14.52 -0.81 -7.93
N TRP A 80 -15.18 -0.67 -9.09
CA TRP A 80 -16.63 -0.43 -9.13
C TRP A 80 -17.43 -1.62 -8.60
N LEU A 81 -17.03 -2.85 -8.94
CA LEU A 81 -17.66 -4.06 -8.40
C LEU A 81 -17.55 -4.14 -6.88
N ILE A 82 -16.35 -3.88 -6.32
CA ILE A 82 -16.12 -3.83 -4.87
C ILE A 82 -16.97 -2.71 -4.24
N THR A 83 -17.03 -1.53 -4.84
CA THR A 83 -17.79 -0.37 -4.33
C THR A 83 -19.29 -0.67 -4.27
N ILE A 84 -19.86 -1.18 -5.37
CA ILE A 84 -21.27 -1.55 -5.46
C ILE A 84 -21.60 -2.66 -4.46
N LEU A 85 -20.79 -3.72 -4.41
CA LEU A 85 -20.99 -4.85 -3.49
C LEU A 85 -20.90 -4.40 -2.03
N SER A 86 -19.97 -3.50 -1.70
CA SER A 86 -19.83 -2.93 -0.35
C SER A 86 -21.05 -2.13 0.07
N LEU A 87 -21.60 -1.29 -0.82
CA LEU A 87 -22.80 -0.51 -0.55
C LEU A 87 -24.05 -1.38 -0.36
N PHE A 88 -24.24 -2.41 -1.18
CA PHE A 88 -25.38 -3.33 -1.04
C PHE A 88 -25.28 -4.23 0.21
N LEU A 89 -24.07 -4.64 0.61
CA LEU A 89 -23.88 -5.54 1.75
C LEU A 89 -23.70 -4.83 3.10
N TYR A 90 -23.51 -3.50 3.14
CA TYR A 90 -23.24 -2.75 4.37
C TYR A 90 -24.27 -2.99 5.49
N ASN A 91 -25.55 -3.07 5.14
CA ASN A 91 -26.64 -3.27 6.11
C ASN A 91 -26.85 -4.72 6.57
N ALA A 92 -26.05 -5.69 6.10
CA ALA A 92 -26.21 -7.10 6.46
C ALA A 92 -25.44 -7.45 7.75
N PRO A 93 -26.08 -7.90 8.85
CA PRO A 93 -25.41 -8.10 10.14
C PRO A 93 -24.22 -9.07 10.11
N ILE A 94 -24.32 -10.15 9.32
CA ILE A 94 -23.24 -11.12 9.11
C ILE A 94 -22.02 -10.47 8.43
N VAL A 95 -22.26 -9.51 7.52
CA VAL A 95 -21.20 -8.78 6.82
C VAL A 95 -20.54 -7.78 7.77
N GLY A 96 -21.29 -7.13 8.66
CA GLY A 96 -20.72 -6.30 9.72
C GLY A 96 -19.69 -7.04 10.59
N LEU A 97 -19.99 -8.30 10.97
CA LEU A 97 -19.04 -9.14 11.70
C LEU A 97 -17.79 -9.48 10.87
N LEU A 98 -17.96 -9.84 9.60
CA LEU A 98 -16.84 -10.13 8.67
C LEU A 98 -15.99 -8.90 8.33
N LEU A 99 -16.58 -7.71 8.32
CA LEU A 99 -15.90 -6.43 8.10
C LEU A 99 -15.28 -5.86 9.38
N SER A 100 -15.54 -6.42 10.56
CA SER A 100 -15.01 -5.88 11.83
C SER A 100 -13.49 -5.65 11.85
N PRO A 101 -12.60 -6.50 11.29
CA PRO A 101 -11.16 -6.21 11.26
C PRO A 101 -10.79 -5.07 10.31
N ILE A 102 -11.63 -4.80 9.31
CA ILE A 102 -11.46 -3.72 8.34
C ILE A 102 -11.98 -2.40 8.95
N SER A 103 -13.02 -2.45 9.78
CA SER A 103 -13.43 -1.31 10.60
C SER A 103 -12.34 -0.96 11.62
N THR A 104 -11.73 -1.95 12.30
CA THR A 104 -10.55 -1.72 13.17
C THR A 104 -9.35 -1.16 12.40
N PHE A 105 -9.15 -1.54 11.13
CA PHE A 105 -8.15 -0.90 10.27
C PHE A 105 -8.49 0.58 9.98
N ALA A 106 -9.76 0.91 9.71
CA ALA A 106 -10.19 2.30 9.54
C ALA A 106 -10.04 3.12 10.84
N THR A 107 -10.35 2.54 12.01
CA THR A 107 -10.06 3.13 13.33
C THR A 107 -8.57 3.37 13.52
N MET A 108 -7.70 2.40 13.23
CA MET A 108 -6.25 2.59 13.31
C MET A 108 -5.78 3.77 12.44
N VAL A 109 -6.33 3.94 11.23
CA VAL A 109 -6.02 5.08 10.36
C VAL A 109 -6.52 6.41 10.93
N HIS A 110 -7.72 6.43 11.53
CA HIS A 110 -8.30 7.60 12.20
C HIS A 110 -7.41 8.05 13.38
N GLU A 111 -7.10 7.12 14.30
CA GLU A 111 -6.26 7.39 15.48
C GLU A 111 -4.82 7.77 15.10
N MET A 112 -4.22 7.08 14.12
CA MET A 112 -2.92 7.49 13.57
C MET A 112 -2.94 8.89 12.96
N SER A 113 -4.08 9.35 12.43
CA SER A 113 -4.20 10.70 11.87
C SER A 113 -4.21 11.78 12.97
N HIS A 114 -4.91 11.55 14.09
CA HIS A 114 -4.76 12.39 15.30
C HIS A 114 -3.30 12.42 15.77
N ALA A 115 -2.66 11.26 15.88
CA ALA A 115 -1.30 11.13 16.36
C ALA A 115 -0.29 11.89 15.46
N ILE A 116 -0.39 11.75 14.14
CA ILE A 116 0.47 12.43 13.17
C ILE A 116 0.30 13.94 13.26
N VAL A 117 -0.94 14.47 13.29
CA VAL A 117 -1.16 15.92 13.32
C VAL A 117 -0.83 16.53 14.69
N CYS A 118 -0.98 15.77 15.79
CA CYS A 118 -0.46 16.17 17.10
C CYS A 118 1.06 16.37 17.07
N LEU A 119 1.81 15.38 16.59
CA LEU A 119 3.28 15.48 16.48
C LEU A 119 3.71 16.61 15.54
N LEU A 120 3.05 16.76 14.38
CA LEU A 120 3.35 17.83 13.41
C LEU A 120 3.03 19.25 13.93
N THR A 121 2.10 19.39 14.88
CA THR A 121 1.80 20.69 15.52
C THR A 121 2.65 20.95 16.78
N GLY A 122 3.66 20.12 17.06
CA GLY A 122 4.54 20.27 18.22
C GLY A 122 3.99 19.67 19.53
N GLY A 123 3.00 18.79 19.43
CA GLY A 123 2.46 18.01 20.55
C GLY A 123 3.20 16.68 20.76
N HIS A 124 2.78 15.97 21.81
CA HIS A 124 3.28 14.67 22.21
C HIS A 124 2.13 13.67 22.31
N VAL A 125 2.31 12.47 21.74
CA VAL A 125 1.35 11.37 21.84
C VAL A 125 1.84 10.39 22.91
N SER A 126 1.15 10.32 24.05
CA SER A 126 1.48 9.36 25.13
C SER A 126 0.96 7.94 24.88
N GLY A 127 0.13 7.74 23.86
CA GLY A 127 -0.25 6.44 23.34
C GLY A 127 -1.61 6.47 22.64
N MET A 128 -2.11 5.29 22.25
CA MET A 128 -3.41 5.14 21.57
C MET A 128 -4.06 3.77 21.79
N THR A 129 -5.36 3.65 21.57
CA THR A 129 -6.13 2.40 21.48
C THR A 129 -6.97 2.38 20.20
N ILE A 130 -7.31 1.19 19.69
CA ILE A 130 -8.06 1.00 18.42
C ILE A 130 -9.28 0.08 18.58
N VAL A 131 -9.62 -0.24 19.83
CA VAL A 131 -10.75 -1.06 20.23
C VAL A 131 -11.59 -0.23 21.20
N SER A 132 -12.91 -0.23 21.01
CA SER A 132 -13.82 0.52 21.87
C SER A 132 -13.81 0.00 23.31
N ASP A 133 -13.91 0.92 24.25
CA ASP A 133 -14.19 0.70 25.67
C ASP A 133 -15.70 0.67 25.99
N GLY A 134 -16.55 1.04 25.02
CA GLY A 134 -17.99 1.23 25.20
C GLY A 134 -18.44 2.70 25.29
N SER A 135 -17.52 3.67 25.36
CA SER A 135 -17.80 5.11 25.56
C SER A 135 -18.25 5.85 24.29
N GLY A 136 -18.66 5.12 23.25
CA GLY A 136 -19.17 5.66 21.98
C GLY A 136 -18.14 5.95 20.90
N HIS A 137 -16.84 5.78 21.18
CA HIS A 137 -15.74 5.90 20.20
C HIS A 137 -15.08 4.56 19.89
N GLY A 138 -14.49 4.43 18.69
CA GLY A 138 -13.85 3.20 18.22
C GLY A 138 -12.43 2.97 18.75
N GLY A 139 -11.74 4.05 19.10
CA GLY A 139 -10.38 4.09 19.66
C GLY A 139 -10.20 5.35 20.51
N LEU A 140 -8.98 5.65 20.91
CA LEU A 140 -8.57 6.91 21.56
C LEU A 140 -7.10 7.21 21.26
N THR A 141 -6.76 8.49 21.07
CA THR A 141 -5.36 8.95 20.97
C THR A 141 -5.05 9.99 22.05
N PHE A 142 -4.07 9.68 22.90
CA PHE A 142 -3.72 10.48 24.08
C PHE A 142 -2.70 11.58 23.73
N CYS A 143 -3.18 12.68 23.15
CA CYS A 143 -2.41 13.88 22.80
C CYS A 143 -2.18 14.82 23.99
N LYS A 144 -1.02 15.48 24.04
CA LYS A 144 -0.67 16.57 24.99
C LYS A 144 0.13 17.66 24.28
N GLY A 145 -0.20 18.93 24.52
CA GLY A 145 0.39 20.05 23.78
C GLY A 145 -0.04 20.05 22.30
N GLY A 146 0.78 20.66 21.43
CA GLY A 146 0.43 20.85 20.03
C GLY A 146 -0.74 21.82 19.82
N TRP A 147 -1.42 21.74 18.68
CA TRP A 147 -2.60 22.57 18.37
C TRP A 147 -3.88 21.71 18.27
N PRO A 148 -4.70 21.63 19.34
CA PRO A 148 -5.90 20.78 19.40
C PRO A 148 -6.86 20.93 18.23
N PHE A 149 -7.14 22.17 17.81
CA PHE A 149 -8.00 22.49 16.68
C PHE A 149 -7.65 21.71 15.39
N PHE A 150 -6.37 21.43 15.15
CA PHE A 150 -5.93 20.68 13.96
C PHE A 150 -5.95 19.17 14.20
N TYR A 151 -5.45 18.69 15.34
CA TYR A 151 -5.39 17.23 15.55
C TYR A 151 -6.76 16.61 15.83
N THR A 152 -7.71 17.29 16.47
CA THR A 152 -9.08 16.76 16.67
C THR A 152 -9.83 16.61 15.33
N GLN A 153 -9.63 17.51 14.38
CA GLN A 153 -10.20 17.35 13.03
C GLN A 153 -9.51 16.25 12.20
N ALA A 154 -8.30 15.84 12.59
CA ALA A 154 -7.46 14.98 11.77
C ALA A 154 -7.94 13.53 11.68
N GLY A 155 -8.71 13.02 12.65
CA GLY A 155 -9.20 11.64 12.63
C GLY A 155 -10.08 11.36 11.41
N TYR A 156 -11.25 12.01 11.35
CA TYR A 156 -12.20 11.83 10.25
C TYR A 156 -11.66 12.29 8.89
N LEU A 157 -11.04 13.47 8.83
CA LEU A 157 -10.50 14.02 7.58
C LEU A 157 -9.27 13.23 7.11
N GLY A 158 -8.40 12.78 8.01
CA GLY A 158 -7.23 11.96 7.71
C GLY A 158 -7.61 10.58 7.19
N ALA A 159 -8.64 9.94 7.77
CA ALA A 159 -9.21 8.71 7.24
C ALA A 159 -9.79 8.91 5.82
N ALA A 160 -10.45 10.04 5.54
CA ALA A 160 -10.93 10.37 4.21
C ALA A 160 -9.78 10.63 3.21
N VAL A 161 -8.74 11.38 3.60
CA VAL A 161 -7.52 11.60 2.79
C VAL A 161 -6.83 10.28 2.47
N PHE A 162 -6.66 9.41 3.48
CA PHE A 162 -6.00 8.12 3.33
C PHE A 162 -6.79 7.18 2.43
N GLY A 163 -8.12 7.09 2.61
CA GLY A 163 -8.99 6.34 1.71
C GLY A 163 -8.87 6.82 0.25
N CYS A 164 -8.93 8.13 0.02
CA CYS A 164 -8.72 8.72 -1.30
C CYS A 164 -7.33 8.41 -1.89
N LEU A 165 -6.27 8.49 -1.08
CA LEU A 165 -4.91 8.15 -1.47
C LEU A 165 -4.78 6.67 -1.85
N LEU A 166 -5.41 5.75 -1.11
CA LEU A 166 -5.42 4.33 -1.45
C LEU A 166 -6.21 4.04 -2.74
N ILE A 167 -7.31 4.76 -3.01
CA ILE A 167 -8.06 4.64 -4.28
C ILE A 167 -7.15 5.07 -5.45
N PHE A 168 -6.50 6.23 -5.31
CA PHE A 168 -5.56 6.74 -6.34
C PHE A 168 -4.38 5.78 -6.56
N LEU A 169 -3.72 5.31 -5.50
CA LEU A 169 -2.60 4.36 -5.62
C LEU A 169 -3.04 2.98 -6.11
N GLY A 170 -4.30 2.59 -5.85
CA GLY A 170 -4.91 1.34 -6.28
C GLY A 170 -4.98 1.15 -7.80
N GLN A 171 -4.85 2.22 -8.60
CA GLN A 171 -4.73 2.09 -10.06
C GLN A 171 -3.42 1.38 -10.49
N PHE A 172 -2.38 1.37 -9.65
CA PHE A 172 -1.03 0.92 -10.01
C PHE A 172 -0.68 -0.48 -9.44
N GLN A 173 -1.17 -1.56 -10.08
CA GLN A 173 -0.95 -2.96 -9.65
C GLN A 173 0.51 -3.30 -9.28
N LYS A 174 1.48 -2.73 -9.99
CA LYS A 174 2.92 -3.00 -9.79
C LYS A 174 3.43 -2.63 -8.41
N ILE A 175 2.90 -1.56 -7.80
CA ILE A 175 3.35 -1.06 -6.49
C ILE A 175 2.46 -1.53 -5.33
N SER A 176 1.28 -2.12 -5.60
CA SER A 176 0.32 -2.51 -4.56
C SER A 176 0.90 -3.46 -3.50
N LYS A 177 1.81 -4.36 -3.87
CA LYS A 177 2.54 -5.21 -2.91
C LYS A 177 3.41 -4.38 -1.94
N GLY A 178 4.13 -3.38 -2.45
CA GLY A 178 4.94 -2.46 -1.67
C GLY A 178 4.09 -1.59 -0.74
N ILE A 179 2.94 -1.11 -1.22
CA ILE A 179 2.00 -0.31 -0.43
C ILE A 179 1.43 -1.11 0.74
N LEU A 180 0.99 -2.37 0.54
CA LEU A 180 0.52 -3.23 1.64
C LEU A 180 1.61 -3.47 2.70
N MET A 181 2.86 -3.72 2.28
CA MET A 181 3.98 -3.87 3.22
C MET A 181 4.31 -2.57 3.96
N ALA A 182 4.22 -1.42 3.29
CA ALA A 182 4.44 -0.11 3.90
C ALA A 182 3.38 0.20 4.96
N ILE A 183 2.09 0.09 4.59
CA ILE A 183 0.96 0.29 5.52
C ILE A 183 1.05 -0.68 6.70
N GLY A 184 1.27 -1.97 6.43
CA GLY A 184 1.44 -2.97 7.48
C GLY A 184 2.64 -2.69 8.39
N GLY A 185 3.75 -2.19 7.83
CA GLY A 185 4.93 -1.75 8.58
C GLY A 185 4.64 -0.55 9.48
N THR A 186 4.00 0.51 8.96
CA THR A 186 3.66 1.70 9.76
C THR A 186 2.64 1.37 10.86
N ILE A 187 1.62 0.54 10.57
CA ILE A 187 0.67 0.04 11.58
C ILE A 187 1.37 -0.82 12.63
N GLY A 188 2.35 -1.65 12.23
CA GLY A 188 3.15 -2.44 13.17
C GLY A 188 3.99 -1.58 14.11
N LEU A 189 4.65 -0.56 13.57
CA LEU A 189 5.40 0.43 14.36
C LEU A 189 4.49 1.22 15.30
N ALA A 190 3.34 1.71 14.82
CA ALA A 190 2.35 2.40 15.66
C ALA A 190 1.79 1.48 16.76
N SER A 191 1.54 0.21 16.45
CA SER A 191 1.10 -0.79 17.43
C SER A 191 2.17 -1.02 18.52
N ILE A 192 3.45 -1.11 18.16
CA ILE A 192 4.53 -1.33 19.12
C ILE A 192 4.78 -0.08 19.97
N PHE A 193 4.90 1.09 19.35
CA PHE A 193 5.38 2.31 20.02
C PHE A 193 4.28 3.21 20.59
N LEU A 194 3.06 3.22 20.02
CA LEU A 194 1.96 4.07 20.48
C LEU A 194 0.89 3.29 21.23
N VAL A 195 0.48 2.11 20.75
CA VAL A 195 -0.42 1.23 21.52
C VAL A 195 0.37 0.57 22.66
N GLY A 196 1.46 -0.14 22.33
CA GLY A 196 2.28 -0.92 23.26
C GLY A 196 2.76 -0.14 24.48
N ALA A 197 3.20 1.11 24.30
CA ALA A 197 3.67 1.98 25.37
C ALA A 197 2.59 2.29 26.43
N ASN A 198 1.30 2.20 26.09
CA ASN A 198 0.18 2.54 26.97
C ASN A 198 -0.70 1.33 27.34
N VAL A 199 -0.34 0.10 26.94
CA VAL A 199 -1.09 -1.14 27.22
C VAL A 199 -1.33 -1.33 28.71
N LEU A 200 -0.31 -1.10 29.56
CA LEU A 200 -0.43 -1.33 31.00
C LEU A 200 -1.42 -0.36 31.68
N ASN A 201 -1.55 0.87 31.16
CA ASN A 201 -2.47 1.87 31.71
C ASN A 201 -3.90 1.69 31.17
N THR A 202 -4.07 1.10 29.98
CA THR A 202 -5.35 0.87 29.31
C THR A 202 -5.86 -0.59 29.45
N GLY A 203 -5.12 -1.44 30.16
CA GLY A 203 -5.51 -2.80 30.51
C GLY A 203 -5.95 -3.64 29.32
N TRP A 204 -7.13 -4.26 29.43
CA TRP A 204 -7.70 -5.11 28.40
C TRP A 204 -7.93 -4.38 27.06
N GLN A 205 -8.34 -3.10 27.08
CA GLN A 205 -8.54 -2.32 25.85
C GLN A 205 -7.22 -2.16 25.09
N GLY A 206 -6.14 -1.84 25.80
CA GLY A 206 -4.79 -1.77 25.24
C GLY A 206 -4.29 -3.11 24.71
N PHE A 207 -4.48 -4.19 25.49
CA PHE A 207 -4.08 -5.54 25.10
C PHE A 207 -4.76 -6.01 23.80
N PHE A 208 -6.09 -5.86 23.70
CA PHE A 208 -6.80 -6.19 22.47
C PHE A 208 -6.45 -5.25 21.31
N SER A 209 -6.21 -3.96 21.57
CA SER A 209 -5.71 -3.00 20.58
C SER A 209 -4.36 -3.41 20.00
N LEU A 210 -3.43 -3.88 20.85
CA LEU A 210 -2.11 -4.32 20.44
C LEU A 210 -2.20 -5.60 19.58
N ILE A 211 -3.00 -6.58 20.00
CA ILE A 211 -3.22 -7.82 19.24
C ILE A 211 -3.86 -7.53 17.88
N ALA A 212 -4.89 -6.68 17.84
CA ALA A 212 -5.55 -6.32 16.59
C ALA A 212 -4.61 -5.58 15.63
N GLY A 213 -3.87 -4.57 16.12
CA GLY A 213 -2.91 -3.80 15.33
C GLY A 213 -1.77 -4.66 14.78
N LEU A 214 -1.20 -5.55 15.60
CA LEU A 214 -0.17 -6.50 15.16
C LEU A 214 -0.71 -7.57 14.20
N SER A 215 -1.95 -8.03 14.37
CA SER A 215 -2.59 -8.99 13.47
C SER A 215 -2.86 -8.38 12.09
N ILE A 216 -3.35 -7.13 12.06
CA ILE A 216 -3.52 -6.34 10.83
C ILE A 216 -2.16 -6.11 10.16
N SER A 217 -1.16 -5.64 10.92
CA SER A 217 0.22 -5.45 10.44
C SER A 217 0.79 -6.72 9.80
N GLY A 218 0.75 -7.85 10.52
CA GLY A 218 1.25 -9.13 10.07
C GLY A 218 0.51 -9.65 8.82
N PHE A 219 -0.81 -9.50 8.76
CA PHE A 219 -1.61 -9.89 7.59
C PHE A 219 -1.26 -9.07 6.35
N LEU A 220 -1.16 -7.74 6.47
CA LEU A 220 -0.83 -6.84 5.36
C LEU A 220 0.60 -7.07 4.83
N ILE A 221 1.57 -7.27 5.73
CA ILE A 221 2.94 -7.63 5.35
C ILE A 221 2.97 -9.02 4.69
N TRP A 222 2.28 -10.02 5.26
CA TRP A 222 2.22 -11.38 4.71
C TRP A 222 1.58 -11.41 3.31
N ALA A 223 0.47 -10.71 3.10
CA ALA A 223 -0.16 -10.57 1.79
C ALA A 223 0.77 -9.82 0.81
N GLY A 224 1.37 -8.72 1.27
CA GLY A 224 2.36 -7.93 0.53
C GLY A 224 3.62 -8.71 0.13
N ILE A 225 4.02 -9.74 0.88
CA ILE A 225 5.12 -10.66 0.53
C ILE A 225 4.61 -11.80 -0.37
N LYS A 226 3.64 -12.59 0.10
CA LYS A 226 3.29 -13.90 -0.47
C LYS A 226 2.34 -13.84 -1.66
N TRP A 227 1.45 -12.85 -1.75
CA TRP A 227 0.39 -12.87 -2.78
C TRP A 227 0.92 -12.48 -4.17
N ARG A 228 0.21 -12.90 -5.22
CA ARG A 228 0.41 -12.40 -6.59
C ARG A 228 -0.04 -10.94 -6.66
N ALA A 229 0.61 -10.14 -7.49
CA ALA A 229 0.38 -8.68 -7.57
C ALA A 229 -1.10 -8.30 -7.81
N HIS A 230 -1.85 -9.10 -8.58
CA HIS A 230 -3.29 -8.91 -8.78
C HIS A 230 -4.10 -9.06 -7.49
N TYR A 231 -3.90 -10.11 -6.71
CA TYR A 231 -4.62 -10.30 -5.43
C TYR A 231 -4.22 -9.24 -4.40
N ALA A 232 -2.94 -8.84 -4.36
CA ALA A 232 -2.48 -7.74 -3.52
C ALA A 232 -3.12 -6.40 -3.92
N ASN A 233 -3.33 -6.17 -5.22
CA ASN A 233 -4.06 -5.00 -5.71
C ASN A 233 -5.55 -5.05 -5.39
N LEU A 234 -6.21 -6.21 -5.50
CA LEU A 234 -7.61 -6.37 -5.08
C LEU A 234 -7.79 -6.11 -3.58
N LEU A 235 -6.89 -6.58 -2.72
CA LEU A 235 -6.90 -6.26 -1.29
C LEU A 235 -6.69 -4.77 -1.04
N LEU A 236 -5.75 -4.13 -1.76
CA LEU A 236 -5.52 -2.69 -1.64
C LEU A 236 -6.76 -1.88 -2.05
N LEU A 237 -7.42 -2.23 -3.17
CA LEU A 237 -8.67 -1.60 -3.62
C LEU A 237 -9.83 -1.85 -2.64
N PHE A 238 -9.90 -3.04 -2.04
CA PHE A 238 -10.89 -3.37 -1.02
C PHE A 238 -10.71 -2.52 0.25
N LEU A 239 -9.48 -2.43 0.78
CA LEU A 239 -9.16 -1.55 1.91
C LEU A 239 -9.44 -0.08 1.57
N ALA A 240 -9.10 0.36 0.35
CA ALA A 240 -9.35 1.73 -0.10
C ALA A 240 -10.84 2.10 -0.08
N VAL A 241 -11.69 1.25 -0.69
CA VAL A 241 -13.15 1.42 -0.69
C VAL A 241 -13.70 1.38 0.73
N GLN A 242 -13.29 0.38 1.52
CA GLN A 242 -13.83 0.17 2.86
C GLN A 242 -13.44 1.29 3.83
N THR A 243 -12.21 1.82 3.78
CA THR A 243 -11.81 2.99 4.60
C THR A 243 -12.57 4.25 4.17
N ALA A 244 -12.74 4.49 2.87
CA ALA A 244 -13.52 5.63 2.38
C ALA A 244 -15.01 5.54 2.78
N LEU A 245 -15.62 4.36 2.67
CA LEU A 245 -17.00 4.13 3.10
C LEU A 245 -17.16 4.22 4.62
N ASN A 246 -16.27 3.60 5.41
CA ASN A 246 -16.30 3.68 6.88
C ASN A 246 -16.09 5.12 7.36
N SER A 247 -15.22 5.91 6.71
CA SER A 247 -15.08 7.34 7.02
C SER A 247 -16.41 8.07 6.79
N VAL A 248 -17.01 7.95 5.60
CA VAL A 248 -18.28 8.63 5.27
C VAL A 248 -19.43 8.18 6.18
N THR A 249 -19.60 6.88 6.45
CA THR A 249 -20.70 6.40 7.30
C THR A 249 -20.49 6.75 8.77
N SER A 250 -19.26 6.74 9.29
CA SER A 250 -18.99 7.19 10.66
C SER A 250 -19.27 8.69 10.85
N ILE A 251 -18.93 9.55 9.89
CA ILE A 251 -19.24 10.99 10.00
C ILE A 251 -20.75 11.24 9.82
N ILE A 252 -21.45 10.48 8.97
CA ILE A 252 -22.92 10.56 8.85
C ILE A 252 -23.61 10.14 10.15
N PHE A 253 -23.19 9.03 10.76
CA PHE A 253 -23.71 8.60 12.06
C PHE A 253 -23.43 9.64 13.15
N LEU A 254 -22.22 10.20 13.18
CA LEU A 254 -21.87 11.29 14.09
C LEU A 254 -22.75 12.53 13.86
N ALA A 255 -23.01 12.92 12.62
CA ALA A 255 -23.92 14.03 12.30
C ALA A 255 -25.36 13.75 12.77
N GLN A 256 -25.85 12.51 12.67
CA GLN A 256 -27.17 12.11 13.18
C GLN A 256 -27.22 12.22 14.72
N VAL A 257 -26.19 11.75 15.41
CA VAL A 257 -26.03 11.87 16.87
C VAL A 257 -25.97 13.35 17.29
N SER A 258 -25.06 14.14 16.71
CA SER A 258 -24.89 15.56 17.02
C SER A 258 -26.05 16.48 16.61
N LEU A 259 -27.05 15.96 15.88
CA LEU A 259 -28.31 16.64 15.56
C LEU A 259 -29.50 16.09 16.38
N GLY A 260 -29.25 15.24 17.39
CA GLY A 260 -30.29 14.67 18.25
C GLY A 260 -31.23 13.68 17.55
N MET A 261 -30.86 13.17 16.37
CA MET A 261 -31.68 12.21 15.61
C MET A 261 -31.59 10.78 16.17
N VAL A 262 -30.64 10.51 17.07
CA VAL A 262 -30.41 9.21 17.71
C VAL A 262 -30.11 9.45 19.20
N PRO A 263 -30.76 8.75 20.14
CA PRO A 263 -30.57 8.98 21.58
C PRO A 263 -29.30 8.28 22.11
N PHE A 264 -28.13 8.76 21.69
CA PHE A 264 -26.83 8.34 22.22
C PHE A 264 -25.95 9.55 22.49
N ASP A 265 -25.68 9.83 23.77
CA ASP A 265 -24.58 10.74 24.14
C ASP A 265 -23.25 9.98 23.97
N SER A 266 -22.41 10.41 23.03
CA SER A 266 -21.06 9.85 22.82
C SER A 266 -19.98 10.92 22.94
N PHE A 267 -18.85 10.53 23.54
CA PHE A 267 -17.65 11.36 23.48
C PHE A 267 -17.02 11.24 22.08
N SER A 268 -16.81 12.37 21.40
CA SER A 268 -16.39 12.41 20.00
C SER A 268 -15.51 13.62 19.70
N ASP A 269 -14.86 13.60 18.52
CA ASP A 269 -14.16 14.76 17.99
C ASP A 269 -15.07 15.98 17.82
N ALA A 270 -16.32 15.78 17.39
CA ALA A 270 -17.25 16.89 17.21
C ALA A 270 -17.66 17.51 18.55
N SER A 271 -17.90 16.67 19.57
CA SER A 271 -18.14 17.10 20.95
C SER A 271 -16.93 17.87 21.52
N SER A 272 -15.70 17.44 21.16
CA SER A 272 -14.46 18.10 21.54
C SER A 272 -14.26 19.45 20.82
N MET A 273 -14.60 19.53 19.52
CA MET A 273 -14.57 20.78 18.77
C MET A 273 -15.61 21.78 19.27
N GLU A 274 -16.79 21.32 19.69
CA GLU A 274 -17.81 22.19 20.31
C GLU A 274 -17.27 22.84 21.59
N GLN A 275 -16.68 22.04 22.50
CA GLN A 275 -16.05 22.56 23.73
C GLN A 275 -14.91 23.56 23.45
N MET A 276 -14.17 23.37 22.35
CA MET A 276 -13.06 24.26 21.97
C MET A 276 -13.47 25.53 21.19
N THR A 277 -14.64 25.54 20.54
CA THR A 277 -15.01 26.61 19.58
C THR A 277 -16.35 27.27 19.83
N GLY A 278 -17.21 26.70 20.69
CA GLY A 278 -18.57 27.19 20.93
C GLY A 278 -19.54 26.96 19.75
N LEU A 279 -19.11 26.31 18.66
CA LEU A 279 -19.97 25.92 17.54
C LEU A 279 -20.49 24.49 17.76
N PRO A 280 -21.81 24.22 17.62
CA PRO A 280 -22.39 22.90 17.91
C PRO A 280 -21.69 21.76 17.16
N ALA A 281 -21.57 20.59 17.79
CA ALA A 281 -20.92 19.41 17.22
C ALA A 281 -21.43 19.07 15.81
N GLY A 282 -22.74 19.22 15.57
CA GLY A 282 -23.37 18.97 14.27
C GLY A 282 -22.83 19.84 13.12
N PHE A 283 -22.36 21.07 13.41
CA PHE A 283 -21.71 21.93 12.42
C PHE A 283 -20.40 21.30 11.93
N TRP A 284 -19.55 20.85 12.86
CA TRP A 284 -18.27 20.20 12.57
C TRP A 284 -18.46 18.89 11.80
N SER A 285 -19.39 18.04 12.26
CA SER A 285 -19.76 16.80 11.59
C SER A 285 -20.20 17.04 10.14
N VAL A 286 -21.09 18.01 9.89
CA VAL A 286 -21.55 18.35 8.53
C VAL A 286 -20.40 18.88 7.66
N MET A 287 -19.52 19.74 8.19
CA MET A 287 -18.34 20.19 7.44
C MET A 287 -17.43 19.03 7.03
N TRP A 288 -17.21 18.04 7.91
CA TRP A 288 -16.39 16.87 7.60
C TRP A 288 -17.05 15.91 6.60
N VAL A 289 -18.40 15.74 6.63
CA VAL A 289 -19.11 15.02 5.56
C VAL A 289 -18.86 15.69 4.22
N LEU A 290 -19.10 17.01 4.13
CA LEU A 290 -18.98 17.76 2.88
C LEU A 290 -17.55 17.70 2.32
N ALA A 291 -16.53 17.92 3.16
CA ALA A 291 -15.12 17.80 2.77
C ALA A 291 -14.80 16.38 2.25
N SER A 292 -15.19 15.34 2.99
CA SER A 292 -14.90 13.94 2.64
C SER A 292 -15.59 13.51 1.35
N VAL A 293 -16.85 13.90 1.14
CA VAL A 293 -17.61 13.62 -0.09
C VAL A 293 -17.04 14.35 -1.30
N LEU A 294 -16.62 15.62 -1.14
CA LEU A 294 -15.96 16.38 -2.22
C LEU A 294 -14.60 15.77 -2.61
N MET A 295 -13.78 15.40 -1.62
CA MET A 295 -12.49 14.72 -1.84
C MET A 295 -12.66 13.36 -2.53
N LEU A 296 -13.63 12.56 -2.09
CA LEU A 296 -13.93 11.26 -2.70
C LEU A 296 -14.43 11.45 -4.14
N GLY A 297 -15.39 12.36 -4.36
CA GLY A 297 -15.91 12.68 -5.70
C GLY A 297 -14.83 13.13 -6.67
N ALA A 298 -13.92 14.02 -6.24
CA ALA A 298 -12.77 14.44 -7.02
C ALA A 298 -11.82 13.26 -7.33
N THR A 299 -11.50 12.45 -6.32
CA THR A 299 -10.62 11.27 -6.47
C THR A 299 -11.19 10.26 -7.47
N LEU A 300 -12.48 9.96 -7.40
CA LEU A 300 -13.16 9.06 -8.34
C LEU A 300 -13.19 9.64 -9.76
N TYR A 301 -13.46 10.95 -9.89
CA TYR A 301 -13.44 11.64 -11.18
C TYR A 301 -12.06 11.60 -11.85
N PHE A 302 -10.99 11.90 -11.11
CA PHE A 302 -9.63 11.90 -11.67
C PHE A 302 -9.06 10.50 -11.91
N THR A 303 -9.36 9.52 -11.04
CA THR A 303 -8.81 8.15 -11.15
C THR A 303 -9.56 7.28 -12.16
N TYR A 304 -10.90 7.36 -12.20
CA TYR A 304 -11.72 6.48 -13.05
C TYR A 304 -12.67 7.24 -14.01
N GLY A 305 -13.23 8.38 -13.59
CA GLY A 305 -14.24 9.12 -14.38
C GLY A 305 -13.71 9.76 -15.67
N ARG A 306 -12.50 10.33 -15.63
CA ARG A 306 -11.87 11.09 -16.74
C ARG A 306 -11.78 10.31 -18.05
N ASN A 307 -11.66 8.97 -17.98
CA ASN A 307 -11.57 8.08 -19.13
C ASN A 307 -12.95 7.62 -19.67
N LEU A 308 -14.02 7.76 -18.88
CA LEU A 308 -15.40 7.50 -19.33
C LEU A 308 -15.95 8.73 -20.08
N VAL A 309 -15.78 9.93 -19.51
CA VAL A 309 -16.29 11.19 -20.10
C VAL A 309 -15.62 11.50 -21.45
N LYS A 310 -14.33 11.17 -21.61
CA LYS A 310 -13.62 11.31 -22.89
C LYS A 310 -14.08 10.34 -24.00
N LYS A 311 -15.06 9.46 -23.73
CA LYS A 311 -15.57 8.46 -24.67
C LYS A 311 -17.00 8.74 -25.15
N SER A 312 -17.61 9.88 -24.76
CA SER A 312 -18.91 10.36 -25.25
C SER A 312 -18.80 11.69 -26.00
N LYS A 313 -17.62 11.96 -26.59
CA LYS A 313 -17.31 13.02 -27.56
C LYS A 313 -16.41 12.42 -28.63
#